data_AF-A0A829GYD8-F1
#
_entry.id   AF-A0A829GYD8-F1
#
_cell.length_a   1.000
_cell.length_b   1.000
_cell.length_c   1.000
_cell.angle_alpha   90.00
_cell.angle_beta   90.00
_cell.angle_gamma   90.00
#
_symmetry.space_group_name_H-M   'P 1'
#
loop_
_entity.id
_entity.type
_entity.pdbx_description
1 polymer ?
#
loop_
_entity_poly.entity_id
_entity_poly.type
_entity_poly.pdbx_seq_one_letter_code
_entity_poly.pdbx_strand_id
1 'polypeptide(L)'
;MRLINVTNSFRNLVSQQLSGTDARLVKVFSLGQTTVVYTEAPSHIELLFTNERRNIQRAEIAFTLERLLQKDIGDVSPIMGHHLAEVTVPKLERQAE
;
A
#
# COMPACT_ATOMS: atom_id res chain seq x y z
N MET A 1 14.42 6.70 5.56
CA MET A 1 12.96 6.98 5.64
C MET A 1 12.39 6.19 6.81
N ARG A 2 11.27 6.60 7.44
CA ARG A 2 10.63 5.84 8.52
C ARG A 2 9.16 5.62 8.17
N LEU A 3 8.71 4.37 8.28
CA LEU A 3 7.32 3.99 8.07
C LEU A 3 6.62 3.94 9.43
N ILE A 4 5.62 4.79 9.64
CA ILE A 4 4.88 4.92 10.90
C ILE A 4 3.44 4.50 10.66
N ASN A 5 2.94 3.53 11.42
CA ASN A 5 1.53 3.15 11.35
C ASN A 5 0.68 4.25 12.00
N VAL A 6 -0.19 4.86 11.19
CA VAL A 6 -1.11 5.93 11.59
C VAL A 6 -2.57 5.55 11.35
N THR A 7 -2.87 4.25 11.21
CA THR A 7 -4.20 3.71 10.87
C THR A 7 -5.32 4.26 11.76
N ASN A 8 -5.04 4.44 13.05
CA ASN A 8 -6.02 4.97 14.02
C ASN A 8 -6.49 6.40 13.72
N SER A 9 -5.72 7.19 12.97
CA SER A 9 -6.09 8.54 12.53
C SER A 9 -7.00 8.52 11.28
N PHE A 10 -7.18 7.36 10.64
CA PHE A 10 -7.92 7.20 9.37
C PHE A 10 -9.14 6.28 9.51
N ARG A 11 -9.82 6.29 10.66
CA ARG A 11 -10.95 5.39 10.96
C ARG A 11 -12.05 5.37 9.88
N ASN A 12 -12.42 6.52 9.34
CA ASN A 12 -13.44 6.61 8.30
C ASN A 12 -13.01 5.94 7.00
N LEU A 13 -11.78 6.19 6.56
CA LEU A 13 -11.21 5.54 5.37
C LEU A 13 -11.15 4.02 5.57
N VAL A 14 -10.63 3.57 6.71
CA VAL A 14 -10.53 2.15 7.05
C VAL A 14 -11.91 1.48 7.01
N SER A 15 -12.91 2.08 7.64
CA SER A 15 -14.28 1.57 7.64
C SER A 15 -14.85 1.46 6.23
N GLN A 16 -14.72 2.51 5.42
CA GLN A 16 -15.24 2.53 4.04
C GLN A 16 -14.56 1.50 3.14
N GLN A 17 -13.24 1.33 3.27
CA GLN A 17 -12.51 0.33 2.49
C GLN A 17 -12.92 -1.10 2.89
N LEU A 18 -13.02 -1.39 4.19
CA LEU A 18 -13.46 -2.70 4.67
C LEU A 18 -14.91 -3.04 4.29
N SER A 19 -15.81 -2.05 4.22
CA SER A 19 -17.21 -2.27 3.88
C SER A 19 -17.50 -2.23 2.39
N GLY A 20 -16.68 -1.51 1.62
CA GLY A 20 -16.95 -1.16 0.22
C GLY A 20 -16.07 -1.90 -0.79
N THR A 21 -15.11 -2.70 -0.35
CA THR A 21 -14.19 -3.46 -1.19
C THR A 21 -14.04 -4.90 -0.69
N ASP A 22 -13.26 -5.72 -1.39
CA ASP A 22 -12.92 -7.09 -0.95
C ASP A 22 -11.75 -7.14 0.05
N ALA A 23 -11.26 -5.98 0.49
CA ALA A 23 -10.20 -5.88 1.49
C ALA A 23 -10.63 -6.48 2.84
N ARG A 24 -9.80 -7.38 3.38
CA ARG A 24 -9.97 -7.97 4.72
C ARG A 24 -9.17 -7.23 5.79
N LEU A 25 -8.14 -6.50 5.37
CA LEU A 25 -7.29 -5.71 6.25
C LEU A 25 -6.92 -4.40 5.55
N VAL A 26 -7.02 -3.30 6.29
CA VAL A 26 -6.61 -1.97 5.84
C VAL A 26 -5.69 -1.37 6.89
N LYS A 27 -4.52 -0.91 6.46
CA LYS A 27 -3.56 -0.19 7.29
C LYS A 27 -3.15 1.10 6.58
N VAL A 28 -2.92 2.15 7.34
CA VAL A 28 -2.42 3.42 6.81
C VAL A 28 -1.10 3.75 7.47
N PHE A 29 -0.11 4.10 6.65
CA PHE A 29 1.23 4.46 7.08
C PHE A 29 1.59 5.86 6.61
N SER A 30 2.36 6.57 7.43
CA SER A 30 3.07 7.77 7.03
C SER A 30 4.52 7.40 6.71
N LEU A 31 4.97 7.87 5.54
CA LEU A 31 6.36 7.82 5.08
C LEU A 31 6.83 9.26 4.84
N GLY A 32 7.09 9.97 5.93
CA GLY A 32 7.32 11.42 5.87
C GLY A 32 6.06 12.15 5.42
N GLN A 33 6.11 12.84 4.28
CA GLN A 33 4.95 13.55 3.70
C GLN A 33 4.08 12.68 2.78
N THR A 34 4.52 11.45 2.48
CA THR A 34 3.77 10.51 1.67
C THR A 34 2.90 9.66 2.58
N THR A 35 1.62 9.53 2.23
CA THR A 35 0.69 8.60 2.87
C THR A 35 0.65 7.32 2.05
N VAL A 36 0.75 6.18 2.74
CA VAL A 36 0.64 4.85 2.14
C VAL A 36 -0.59 4.16 2.70
N VAL A 37 -1.53 3.79 1.84
CA VAL A 37 -2.65 2.92 2.18
C VAL A 37 -2.29 1.51 1.75
N TYR A 38 -2.22 0.60 2.72
CA TYR A 38 -2.06 -0.82 2.52
C TYR A 38 -3.43 -1.47 2.63
N THR A 39 -3.85 -2.19 1.60
CA THR A 39 -5.02 -3.06 1.67
C THR A 39 -4.62 -4.48 1.33
N GLU A 40 -5.25 -5.43 2.00
CA GLU A 40 -5.00 -6.84 1.79
C GLU A 40 -6.31 -7.58 1.59
N ALA A 41 -6.42 -8.18 0.42
CA ALA A 41 -7.53 -8.97 -0.05
C ALA A 41 -7.13 -10.48 -0.09
N PRO A 42 -8.05 -11.39 -0.46
CA PRO A 42 -7.72 -12.82 -0.58
C PRO A 42 -6.69 -13.08 -1.68
N SER A 43 -6.87 -12.47 -2.85
CA SER A 43 -6.08 -12.73 -4.06
C SER A 43 -4.93 -11.75 -4.28
N HIS A 44 -4.88 -10.63 -3.55
CA HIS A 44 -3.90 -9.58 -3.80
C HIS A 44 -3.67 -8.67 -2.58
N ILE A 45 -2.62 -7.87 -2.65
CA ILE A 45 -2.29 -6.77 -1.74
C ILE A 45 -2.14 -5.53 -2.60
N GLU A 46 -2.76 -4.42 -2.20
CA GLU A 46 -2.54 -3.12 -2.82
C GLU A 46 -1.76 -2.19 -1.90
N LEU A 47 -0.86 -1.42 -2.50
CA LEU A 47 -0.22 -0.26 -1.90
C LEU A 47 -0.56 0.98 -2.73
N LEU A 48 -1.33 1.89 -2.14
CA LEU A 48 -1.60 3.21 -2.71
C LEU A 48 -0.73 4.25 -2.01
N PHE A 49 0.04 4.99 -2.77
CA PHE A 49 0.90 6.08 -2.29
C PHE A 49 0.32 7.40 -2.77
N THR A 50 0.18 8.37 -1.86
CA THR A 50 -0.24 9.72 -2.23
C THR A 50 0.56 10.79 -1.49
N ASN A 51 0.81 11.91 -2.14
CA ASN A 51 1.54 13.03 -1.58
C ASN A 51 1.02 14.35 -2.15
N GLU A 52 0.61 15.29 -1.29
CA GLU A 52 -0.03 16.53 -1.73
C GLU A 52 0.89 17.49 -2.50
N ARG A 53 2.21 17.36 -2.35
CA ARG A 53 3.19 18.37 -2.80
C ARG A 53 4.04 17.96 -3.98
N ARG A 54 4.23 16.65 -4.20
CA ARG A 54 5.12 16.13 -5.24
C ARG A 54 4.73 14.74 -5.68
N ASN A 55 5.25 14.33 -6.84
CA ASN A 55 5.16 12.94 -7.29
C ASN A 55 5.90 11.98 -6.35
N ILE A 56 5.39 10.74 -6.32
CA ILE A 56 5.98 9.64 -5.56
C ILE A 56 7.26 9.19 -6.24
N GLN A 57 8.31 8.97 -5.46
CA GLN A 57 9.61 8.49 -5.94
C GLN A 57 9.69 6.96 -5.85
N ARG A 58 10.40 6.34 -6.79
CA ARG A 58 10.61 4.87 -6.78
C ARG A 58 11.28 4.37 -5.50
N ALA A 59 12.15 5.18 -4.87
CA ALA A 59 12.78 4.84 -3.60
C ALA A 59 11.77 4.70 -2.44
N GLU A 60 10.67 5.46 -2.46
CA GLU A 60 9.60 5.36 -1.45
C GLU A 60 8.83 4.03 -1.59
N ILE A 61 8.57 3.64 -2.83
CA ILE A 61 7.91 2.38 -3.18
C ILE A 61 8.78 1.19 -2.78
N ALA A 62 10.06 1.19 -3.21
CA ALA A 62 11.02 0.14 -2.89
C ALA A 62 11.18 -0.06 -1.37
N PHE A 63 11.38 1.04 -0.63
CA PHE A 63 11.50 0.99 0.83
C PHE A 63 10.25 0.42 1.52
N THR A 64 9.07 0.74 1.02
CA THR A 64 7.80 0.26 1.58
C THR A 64 7.58 -1.23 1.30
N LEU A 65 7.88 -1.67 0.07
CA LEU A 65 7.81 -3.08 -0.33
C LEU A 65 8.75 -3.94 0.50
N GLU A 66 10.00 -3.52 0.67
CA GLU A 66 10.98 -4.22 1.50
C GLU A 66 10.48 -4.32 2.95
N ARG A 67 9.97 -3.21 3.51
CA ARG A 67 9.60 -3.15 4.94
C ARG A 67 8.32 -3.90 5.28
N LEU A 68 7.33 -3.90 4.39
CA LEU A 68 6.01 -4.48 4.62
C LEU A 68 5.86 -5.88 4.05
N LEU A 69 6.47 -6.16 2.89
CA LEU A 69 6.23 -7.37 2.11
C LEU A 69 7.48 -8.20 1.86
N GLN A 70 8.68 -7.71 2.24
CA GLN A 70 9.96 -8.36 1.94
C GLN A 70 10.13 -8.63 0.43
N LYS A 71 9.71 -7.68 -0.41
CA LYS A 71 9.79 -7.75 -1.89
C LYS A 71 10.64 -6.62 -2.44
N ASP A 72 11.26 -6.87 -3.60
CA ASP A 72 11.97 -5.83 -4.34
C ASP A 72 11.03 -5.09 -5.29
N ILE A 73 11.38 -3.86 -5.67
CA ILE A 73 10.61 -3.10 -6.65
C ILE A 73 10.64 -3.73 -8.05
N GLY A 74 11.66 -4.53 -8.37
CA GLY A 74 11.77 -5.29 -9.62
C GLY A 74 10.74 -6.42 -9.74
N ASP A 75 10.14 -6.87 -8.63
CA ASP A 75 9.13 -7.93 -8.60
C ASP A 75 7.72 -7.43 -8.98
N VAL A 76 7.56 -6.12 -9.15
CA VAL A 76 6.26 -5.47 -9.34
C VAL A 76 6.34 -4.43 -10.45
N SER A 77 5.19 -4.04 -11.00
CA SER A 77 5.09 -2.96 -11.97
C SER A 77 4.24 -1.81 -11.40
N PRO A 78 4.86 -0.82 -10.73
CA PRO A 78 4.13 0.32 -10.18
C PRO A 78 3.47 1.16 -11.27
N ILE A 79 2.21 1.53 -11.05
CA ILE A 79 1.50 2.52 -11.86
C ILE A 79 1.78 3.89 -11.24
N MET A 80 2.36 4.81 -12.02
CA MET A 80 2.75 6.13 -11.55
C MET A 80 1.77 7.18 -12.08
N GLY A 81 1.20 7.99 -11.19
CA GLY A 81 0.30 9.10 -11.51
C GLY A 81 0.79 10.44 -10.98
N HIS A 82 0.01 11.49 -11.20
CA HIS A 82 0.27 12.80 -10.59
C HIS A 82 0.02 12.72 -9.09
N HIS A 83 1.06 12.94 -8.28
CA HIS A 83 0.98 12.89 -6.81
C HIS A 83 0.50 11.53 -6.24
N LEU A 84 0.58 10.48 -7.06
CA LEU A 84 0.01 9.17 -6.79
C LEU A 84 0.92 8.06 -7.33
N ALA A 85 0.97 6.92 -6.65
CA ALA A 85 1.47 5.68 -7.21
C ALA A 85 0.70 4.49 -6.65
N GLU A 86 0.55 3.44 -7.46
CA GLU A 86 -0.17 2.22 -7.11
C GLU A 86 0.71 1.01 -7.37
N VAL A 87 0.66 0.03 -6.45
CA VAL A 87 1.35 -1.24 -6.59
C VAL A 87 0.43 -2.38 -6.16
N THR A 88 0.12 -3.23 -7.12
CA THR A 88 -0.58 -4.49 -6.91
C THR A 88 0.42 -5.63 -6.75
N VAL A 89 0.26 -6.42 -5.69
CA VAL A 89 1.02 -7.65 -5.46
C VAL A 89 0.05 -8.83 -5.40
N PRO A 90 0.04 -9.71 -6.41
CA PRO A 90 -0.83 -10.88 -6.38
C PRO A 90 -0.39 -11.85 -5.29
N LYS A 91 -1.36 -12.40 -4.57
CA LYS A 91 -1.17 -13.54 -3.68
C LYS A 91 -1.46 -14.80 -4.48
N LEU A 92 -0.45 -15.63 -4.67
CA LEU A 92 -0.68 -17.01 -5.09
C LEU A 92 -1.51 -17.68 -3.98
N GLU A 93 -2.75 -18.06 -4.29
CA GLU A 93 -3.49 -18.97 -3.43
C GLU A 93 -2.63 -20.23 -3.28
N ARG A 94 -2.17 -20.53 -2.05
CA ARG A 94 -1.80 -21.91 -1.77
C ARG A 94 -3.09 -22.70 -1.95
N GLN A 95 -3.16 -23.48 -3.02
CA GLN A 95 -4.13 -24.56 -3.10
C GLN A 95 -3.97 -25.36 -1.81
N ALA A 96 -4.99 -25.31 -0.95
CA ALA A 96 -5.05 -26.13 0.24
C ALA A 96 -5.15 -27.57 -0.23
N GLU A 97 -4.07 -28.31 0.01
CA GLU A 97 -3.95 -29.76 -0.13
C GLU A 97 -4.87 -30.48 0.85
#